data_AF-F4GTT5-F1
#
_entry.id   AF-F4GTT5-F1
#
_cell.length_a   1.000
_cell.length_b   1.000
_cell.length_c   1.000
_cell.angle_alpha   90.00
_cell.angle_beta   90.00
_cell.angle_gamma   90.00
#
_symmetry.space_group_name_H-M   'P 1'
#
loop_
_entity.id
_entity.type
_entity.pdbx_description
1 polymer ?
#
loop_
_entity_poly.entity_id
_entity_poly.type
_entity_poly.pdbx_seq_one_letter_code
_entity_poly.pdbx_strand_id
1 'polypeptide(L)'
;MWEKKREQIAAFPMSARPLQRLLLGNAQDVDMDGSGRILVSPELRAATGLTREVMLLGMGSHFELWDSAEWARREAEDLAKGMPEVLETFSF
;
A
#
# COMPACT_ATOMS: atom_id res chain seq x y z
N MET A 1 -8.52 -3.65 -12.11
CA MET A 1 -7.74 -2.52 -11.55
C MET A 1 -6.26 -2.88 -11.41
N TRP A 2 -5.92 -4.01 -10.80
CA TRP A 2 -4.52 -4.47 -10.70
C TRP A 2 -3.89 -4.77 -12.06
N GLU A 3 -4.54 -5.56 -12.92
CA GLU A 3 -3.98 -5.96 -14.23
C GLU A 3 -3.48 -4.78 -15.08
N LYS A 4 -4.32 -3.75 -15.24
CA LYS A 4 -3.95 -2.53 -15.95
C LYS A 4 -2.76 -1.79 -15.30
N LYS A 5 -2.69 -1.74 -13.97
CA LYS A 5 -1.55 -1.14 -13.26
C LYS A 5 -0.28 -1.98 -13.42
N ARG A 6 -0.39 -3.31 -13.36
CA ARG A 6 0.70 -4.25 -13.58
C ARG A 6 1.32 -4.05 -14.97
N GLU A 7 0.49 -3.97 -16.01
CA GLU A 7 0.92 -3.69 -17.38
C GLU A 7 1.67 -2.34 -17.48
N GLN A 8 1.15 -1.29 -16.85
CA GLN A 8 1.79 0.01 -16.81
C GLN A 8 3.17 -0.03 -16.14
N ILE A 9 3.28 -0.71 -14.99
CA ILE A 9 4.55 -0.86 -14.26
C ILE A 9 5.55 -1.68 -15.10
N ALA A 10 5.09 -2.76 -15.73
CA ALA A 10 5.92 -3.60 -16.60
C ALA A 10 6.48 -2.81 -17.81
N ALA A 11 5.74 -1.80 -18.28
CA ALA A 11 6.14 -0.92 -19.38
C ALA A 11 7.07 0.24 -18.97
N PHE A 12 7.44 0.38 -17.69
CA PHE A 12 8.39 1.43 -17.27
C PHE A 12 9.74 1.33 -18.00
N PRO A 13 10.43 2.47 -18.21
CA PRO A 13 11.73 2.48 -18.86
C PRO A 13 12.78 1.74 -18.03
N MET A 14 13.85 1.29 -18.69
CA MET A 14 14.95 0.56 -18.04
C MET A 14 15.60 1.33 -16.88
N SER A 15 15.58 2.66 -16.92
CA SER A 15 16.06 3.51 -15.81
C SER A 15 15.26 3.31 -14.52
N ALA A 16 13.99 2.89 -14.61
CA ALA A 16 13.12 2.62 -13.49
C ALA A 16 13.09 1.13 -13.08
N ARG A 17 14.04 0.31 -13.56
CA ARG A 17 14.13 -1.12 -13.22
C ARG A 17 14.14 -1.41 -11.71
N PRO A 18 14.81 -0.61 -10.84
CA PRO A 18 14.73 -0.82 -9.39
C PRO A 18 13.29 -0.70 -8.87
N LEU A 19 12.53 0.29 -9.35
CA LEU A 19 11.13 0.48 -8.96
C LEU A 19 10.23 -0.65 -9.49
N GLN A 20 10.46 -1.11 -10.72
CA GLN A 20 9.76 -2.30 -11.24
C GLN A 20 9.98 -3.53 -10.36
N ARG A 21 11.23 -3.77 -9.92
CA ARG A 21 11.56 -4.89 -9.01
C ARG A 21 10.87 -4.73 -7.66
N LEU A 22 10.83 -3.52 -7.12
CA LEU A 22 10.14 -3.25 -5.86
C LEU A 22 8.63 -3.56 -5.96
N LEU A 23 7.97 -3.08 -7.01
CA LEU A 23 6.52 -3.17 -7.16
C LEU A 23 6.05 -4.54 -7.67
N LEU A 24 6.71 -5.12 -8.67
CA LEU A 24 6.32 -6.39 -9.28
C LEU A 24 7.03 -7.58 -8.65
N GLY A 25 8.27 -7.42 -8.19
CA GLY A 25 9.05 -8.52 -7.61
C GLY A 25 8.53 -8.99 -6.26
N ASN A 26 7.80 -8.13 -5.55
CA ASN A 26 7.13 -8.45 -4.28
C ASN A 26 5.63 -8.70 -4.44
N ALA A 27 5.08 -8.58 -5.66
CA ALA A 27 3.67 -8.84 -5.90
C ALA A 27 3.42 -10.36 -5.98
N GLN A 28 2.40 -10.82 -5.27
CA GLN A 28 1.98 -12.22 -5.27
C GLN A 28 0.45 -12.27 -5.32
N ASP A 29 -0.08 -13.22 -6.09
CA ASP A 29 -1.50 -13.56 -6.03
C ASP A 29 -1.76 -14.34 -4.73
N VAL A 30 -2.84 -13.99 -4.04
CA VAL A 30 -3.23 -14.62 -2.77
C VAL A 30 -4.72 -14.90 -2.79
N ASP A 31 -5.07 -16.10 -2.34
CA ASP A 31 -6.46 -16.49 -2.12
C ASP A 31 -6.89 -16.20 -0.68
N MET A 32 -8.18 -15.92 -0.55
CA MET A 32 -8.82 -15.77 0.75
C MET A 32 -9.32 -17.14 1.22
N ASP A 33 -9.09 -17.46 2.50
CA ASP A 33 -9.63 -18.69 3.06
C ASP A 33 -11.14 -18.60 3.34
N GLY A 34 -11.76 -19.73 3.68
CA GLY A 34 -13.20 -19.79 3.96
C GLY A 34 -13.68 -18.98 5.16
N SER A 35 -12.77 -18.40 5.95
CA SER A 35 -13.07 -17.49 7.06
C SER A 35 -12.79 -16.03 6.71
N GLY A 36 -12.48 -15.72 5.46
CA GLY A 36 -12.24 -14.35 5.00
C GLY A 36 -10.82 -13.85 5.26
N ARG A 37 -9.86 -14.73 5.56
CA ARG A 37 -8.48 -14.33 5.92
C ARG A 37 -7.56 -14.41 4.70
N ILE A 38 -6.62 -13.49 4.63
CA ILE A 38 -5.53 -13.48 3.64
C ILE A 38 -4.22 -13.73 4.37
N LEU A 39 -3.40 -14.64 3.86
CA LEU A 39 -2.07 -14.89 4.40
C LEU A 39 -1.06 -13.92 3.79
N VAL A 40 -0.50 -13.04 4.63
CA VAL A 40 0.65 -12.21 4.24
C VAL A 40 1.93 -13.02 4.47
N SER A 41 2.75 -13.17 3.43
CA SER A 41 3.99 -13.96 3.51
C SER A 41 4.99 -13.35 4.53
N PRO A 42 5.83 -14.17 5.18
CA PRO A 42 6.85 -13.69 6.11
C PRO A 42 7.77 -12.62 5.51
N GLU A 43 8.13 -12.74 4.23
CA GLU A 43 9.01 -11.82 3.52
C GLU A 43 8.39 -10.44 3.39
N LEU A 44 7.09 -10.35 3.04
CA LEU A 44 6.38 -9.08 2.97
C LEU A 44 6.24 -8.44 4.34
N ARG A 45 5.90 -9.22 5.38
CA ARG A 45 5.81 -8.70 6.76
C ARG A 45 7.15 -8.14 7.23
N ALA A 46 8.25 -8.83 6.95
CA ALA A 46 9.59 -8.35 7.29
C ALA A 46 9.96 -7.08 6.51
N ALA A 47 9.62 -7.01 5.22
CA ALA A 47 9.92 -5.87 4.37
C ALA A 47 9.14 -4.59 4.75
N THR A 48 7.91 -4.73 5.28
CA THR A 48 7.04 -3.61 5.66
C THR A 48 7.04 -3.32 7.16
N GLY A 49 7.73 -4.13 7.96
CA GLY A 49 7.75 -3.98 9.41
C GLY A 49 6.41 -4.30 10.10
N LEU A 50 5.55 -5.09 9.46
CA LEU A 50 4.25 -5.46 10.05
C LEU A 50 4.46 -6.34 11.28
N THR A 51 3.93 -5.89 12.41
CA THR A 51 3.93 -6.64 13.66
C THR A 51 2.56 -7.31 13.90
N ARG A 52 2.05 -7.26 15.13
CA ARG A 52 0.81 -7.94 15.53
C ARG A 52 -0.43 -7.13 15.19
N GLU A 53 -0.39 -5.83 15.44
CA GLU A 53 -1.53 -4.93 15.26
C GLU A 53 -1.38 -4.21 13.93
N VAL A 54 -2.39 -4.35 13.07
CA VAL A 54 -2.38 -3.80 11.71
C VAL A 54 -3.63 -2.99 11.44
N MET A 55 -3.50 -1.97 10.60
CA MET A 55 -4.58 -1.14 10.10
C MET A 55 -4.84 -1.45 8.63
N LEU A 56 -6.10 -1.70 8.29
CA LEU A 56 -6.55 -1.87 6.90
C LEU A 56 -7.31 -0.62 6.46
N LEU A 57 -6.78 0.10 5.47
CA LEU A 57 -7.37 1.33 4.95
C LEU A 57 -7.96 1.08 3.56
N GLY A 58 -9.20 1.54 3.35
CA GLY A 58 -9.85 1.50 2.04
C GLY A 58 -9.54 2.75 1.23
N MET A 59 -8.78 2.61 0.15
CA MET A 59 -8.37 3.70 -0.74
C MET A 59 -9.12 3.68 -2.09
N GLY A 60 -10.37 3.22 -2.03
CA GLY A 60 -11.26 3.02 -3.18
C GLY A 60 -10.84 1.84 -4.07
N SER A 61 -9.78 2.00 -4.85
CA SER A 61 -9.36 1.00 -5.85
C SER A 61 -8.50 -0.15 -5.31
N HIS A 62 -8.05 -0.03 -4.07
CA HIS A 62 -7.21 -0.99 -3.37
C HIS A 62 -7.33 -0.77 -1.85
N PHE A 63 -6.82 -1.73 -1.10
CA PHE A 63 -6.59 -1.57 0.33
C PHE A 63 -5.11 -1.34 0.59
N GLU A 64 -4.83 -0.57 1.62
CA GLU A 64 -3.49 -0.47 2.19
C GLU A 64 -3.47 -1.18 3.54
N LEU A 65 -2.39 -1.91 3.79
CA LEU A 65 -2.16 -2.60 5.05
C LEU A 65 -0.93 -1.98 5.73
N TRP A 66 -1.13 -1.47 6.94
CA TRP A 66 -0.10 -0.77 7.69
C TRP A 66 0.11 -1.40 9.06
N ASP A 67 1.32 -1.26 9.61
CA ASP A 67 1.52 -1.44 11.04
C ASP A 67 0.80 -0.29 11.77
N SER A 68 -0.04 -0.62 12.76
CA SER A 68 -0.92 0.37 13.39
C SER A 68 -0.16 1.51 14.07
N ALA A 69 1.00 1.24 14.67
CA ALA A 69 1.78 2.26 15.35
C ALA A 69 2.48 3.19 14.36
N GLU A 70 3.05 2.63 13.29
CA GLU A 70 3.67 3.42 12.22
C GLU A 70 2.64 4.28 11.47
N TRP A 71 1.44 3.74 11.22
CA TRP A 71 0.35 4.54 10.63
C TRP A 71 -0.03 5.74 11.50
N ALA A 72 -0.28 5.53 12.80
CA ALA A 72 -0.63 6.61 13.71
C ALA A 72 0.45 7.70 13.77
N ARG A 73 1.73 7.31 13.74
CA ARG A 73 2.86 8.26 13.67
C ARG A 73 2.82 9.08 12.39
N ARG A 74 2.63 8.43 11.23
CA ARG A 74 2.56 9.10 9.92
C ARG A 74 1.37 10.04 9.81
N GLU A 75 0.21 9.60 10.26
CA GLU A 75 -1.01 10.41 10.26
C GLU A 75 -0.83 11.69 11.10
N ALA A 76 -0.22 11.57 12.28
CA ALA A 76 0.11 12.72 13.12
C ALA A 76 1.13 13.66 12.44
N GLU A 77 2.15 13.13 11.79
CA GLU A 77 3.15 13.92 11.03
C GLU A 77 2.54 14.64 9.84
N ASP A 78 1.65 14.00 9.10
CA ASP A 78 0.99 14.59 7.94
C ASP A 78 -0.01 15.67 8.37
N LEU A 79 -0.74 15.46 9.48
CA LEU A 79 -1.60 16.50 10.05
C LEU A 79 -0.79 17.71 10.54
N ALA A 80 0.39 17.48 11.14
CA ALA A 80 1.27 18.53 11.61
C ALA A 80 1.87 19.40 10.49
N LYS A 81 1.98 18.87 9.26
CA LYS A 81 2.41 19.64 8.07
C LYS A 81 1.34 20.61 7.56
N GLY A 82 0.14 20.55 8.12
CA GLY A 82 -1.00 21.35 7.69
C GLY A 82 -1.77 20.69 6.55
N MET A 83 -3.00 21.16 6.34
CA MET A 83 -3.87 20.64 5.30
C MET A 83 -3.40 21.12 3.92
N PRO A 84 -3.26 20.23 2.92
CA PRO A 84 -2.85 20.64 1.57
C PRO A 84 -3.92 21.53 0.92
N GLU A 85 -3.49 22.48 0.08
CA GLU A 85 -4.35 23.44 -0.64
C GLU A 85 -5.52 22.77 -1.39
N VAL A 86 -5.36 21.50 -1.79
CA VAL A 86 -6.40 20.71 -2.45
C VAL A 86 -7.70 20.63 -1.63
N LEU A 87 -7.61 20.64 -0.29
CA LEU A 87 -8.78 20.58 0.60
C LEU A 87 -9.62 21.86 0.53
N GLU A 88 -9.04 23.01 0.19
CA GLU A 88 -9.80 24.26 0.02
C GLU A 88 -10.72 24.22 -1.21
N THR A 89 -10.35 23.41 -2.21
CA THR A 89 -11.14 23.21 -3.44
C THR A 89 -12.01 21.95 -3.40
N PHE A 90 -11.91 21.15 -2.33
CA PHE A 90 -12.63 19.89 -2.21
C PHE A 90 -14.02 20.13 -1.59
N SER A 91 -15.07 19.95 -2.38
CA SER A 91 -16.47 19.98 -1.92
C SER A 91 -17.12 18.62 -2.11
N PHE A 92 -17.90 18.19 -1.11
CA PHE A 92 -18.78 17.02 -1.22
C PHE A 92 -20.02 17.33 -2.06
#